data_AF-A0A1B9KK86-F1
#
_entry.id   AF-A0A1B9KK86-F1
#
_cell.length_a   1.000
_cell.length_b   1.000
_cell.length_c   1.000
_cell.angle_alpha   90.00
_cell.angle_beta   90.00
_cell.angle_gamma   90.00
#
_symmetry.space_group_name_H-M   'P 1'
#
loop_
_entity.id
_entity.type
_entity.pdbx_description
1 polymer ?
#
loop_
_entity_poly.entity_id
_entity_poly.type
_entity_poly.pdbx_seq_one_letter_code
_entity_poly.pdbx_strand_id
1 'polypeptide(L)'
;MIDLIINPDSIRVSKSKVSTQIFSEIYFQIGNIFFPEKKWDDFTVIILSWWLKEACKIKKNNIAKAHFSFMDGPFYFEVHFVSETCNIEFIEDRYDKKEVIYSGKIECLHLFNLLKKNANLLIRNIPSEAENLKDVIELKKN
;
A
#
# COMPACT_ATOMS: atom_id res chain seq x y z
N MET A 1 -11.58 3.64 -12.55
CA MET A 1 -10.16 3.26 -12.59
C MET A 1 -9.61 3.41 -11.18
N ILE A 2 -8.86 2.42 -10.68
CA ILE A 2 -8.26 2.43 -9.35
C ILE A 2 -6.76 2.57 -9.58
N ASP A 3 -6.15 3.63 -9.06
CA ASP A 3 -4.72 3.88 -9.20
C ASP A 3 -4.09 4.03 -7.82
N LEU A 4 -2.92 3.41 -7.62
CA LEU A 4 -2.08 3.66 -6.46
C LEU A 4 -1.10 4.78 -6.80
N ILE A 5 -1.10 5.83 -5.98
CA ILE A 5 -0.23 6.99 -6.11
C ILE A 5 0.85 6.92 -5.03
N ILE A 6 2.11 6.96 -5.46
CA ILE A 6 3.26 7.33 -4.64
C ILE A 6 3.93 8.51 -5.33
N ASN A 7 4.03 9.65 -4.63
CA ASN A 7 4.62 10.87 -5.20
C ASN A 7 6.14 10.88 -4.96
N PRO A 8 6.99 10.78 -6.02
CA PRO A 8 8.44 10.78 -5.87
C PRO A 8 8.97 12.01 -5.14
N ASP A 9 8.37 13.17 -5.38
CA ASP A 9 8.84 14.45 -4.85
C ASP A 9 8.54 14.60 -3.34
N SER A 10 7.69 13.73 -2.79
CA SER A 10 7.36 13.69 -1.36
C SER A 10 8.25 12.72 -0.56
N ILE A 11 9.06 11.90 -1.24
CA ILE A 11 9.89 10.88 -0.61
C ILE A 11 10.97 11.56 0.22
N ARG A 12 10.99 11.27 1.52
CA ARG A 12 11.96 11.83 2.46
C ARG A 12 12.33 10.88 3.57
N VAL A 13 13.54 11.03 4.09
CA VAL A 13 14.00 10.30 5.27
C VAL A 13 13.62 11.09 6.52
N SER A 14 12.92 10.45 7.45
CA SER A 14 12.66 10.95 8.79
C SER A 14 13.56 10.22 9.77
N LYS A 15 14.44 10.96 10.46
CA LYS A 15 15.39 10.42 11.45
C LYS A 15 14.95 10.85 12.85
N SER A 16 14.80 9.90 13.76
CA SER A 16 14.64 10.12 15.19
C SER A 16 15.80 9.50 15.97
N LYS A 17 15.82 9.66 17.29
CA LYS A 17 16.80 8.99 18.16
C LYS A 17 16.64 7.46 18.18
N VAL A 18 15.48 6.95 17.77
CA VAL A 18 15.09 5.53 17.93
C VAL A 18 14.99 4.82 16.59
N SER A 19 14.60 5.52 15.54
CA SER A 19 14.33 4.93 14.21
C SER A 19 14.64 5.90 13.09
N THR A 20 15.00 5.34 11.94
CA THR A 20 15.04 6.05 10.65
C THR A 20 14.00 5.41 9.76
N GLN A 21 13.13 6.23 9.18
CA GLN A 21 12.00 5.80 8.39
C GLN A 21 11.88 6.62 7.10
N ILE A 22 11.22 6.06 6.08
CA ILE A 22 10.96 6.75 4.82
C ILE A 22 9.48 7.09 4.74
N PHE A 23 9.20 8.38 4.57
CA PHE A 23 7.86 8.91 4.35
C PHE A 23 7.66 9.29 2.89
N SER A 24 6.45 9.13 2.39
CA SER A 24 5.99 9.77 1.16
C SER A 24 4.46 9.79 1.14
N GLU A 25 3.91 10.58 0.22
CA GLU A 25 2.50 10.46 -0.12
C GLU A 25 2.25 9.05 -0.67
N ILE A 26 1.26 8.34 -0.11
CA ILE A 26 0.80 7.01 -0.52
C ILE A 26 -0.72 6.90 -0.34
N TYR A 27 -1.45 6.89 -1.44
CA TYR A 27 -2.91 6.80 -1.43
C TYR A 27 -3.45 6.24 -2.73
N PHE A 28 -4.68 5.75 -2.71
CA PHE A 28 -5.43 5.35 -3.90
C PHE A 28 -6.27 6.50 -4.43
N GLN A 29 -6.33 6.61 -5.76
CA GLN A 29 -7.30 7.43 -6.47
C GLN A 29 -8.29 6.52 -7.21
N ILE A 30 -9.58 6.73 -6.95
CA ILE A 30 -10.68 5.89 -7.45
C ILE A 30 -11.73 6.81 -8.07
N GLY A 31 -11.56 7.14 -9.36
CA GLY A 31 -12.33 8.22 -9.98
C GLY A 31 -12.09 9.54 -9.25
N ASN A 32 -13.12 10.05 -8.54
CA ASN A 32 -13.05 11.28 -7.74
C ASN A 32 -12.82 11.03 -6.24
N ILE A 33 -12.73 9.77 -5.82
CA ILE A 33 -12.50 9.38 -4.42
C ILE A 33 -10.99 9.23 -4.20
N PHE A 34 -10.52 9.65 -3.04
CA PHE A 34 -9.15 9.43 -2.58
C PHE A 34 -9.19 8.64 -1.28
N PHE A 35 -8.32 7.65 -1.14
CA PHE A 35 -8.26 6.81 0.05
C PHE A 35 -6.81 6.53 0.48
N PRO A 36 -6.39 6.84 1.72
CA PRO A 36 -7.22 7.36 2.82
C PRO A 36 -7.73 8.79 2.57
N GLU A 37 -6.83 9.68 2.14
CA GLU A 37 -7.16 10.99 1.62
C GLU A 37 -6.13 11.42 0.58
N LYS A 38 -6.42 12.47 -0.17
CA LYS A 38 -5.49 12.98 -1.18
C LYS A 38 -4.24 13.53 -0.48
N LYS A 39 -3.06 13.14 -0.94
CA LYS A 39 -1.75 13.48 -0.33
C LYS A 39 -1.56 12.89 1.08
N TRP A 40 -2.26 11.80 1.42
CA TRP A 40 -1.95 11.05 2.64
C TRP A 40 -0.48 10.66 2.64
N ASP A 41 0.24 11.04 3.70
CA ASP A 41 1.69 10.94 3.79
C ASP A 41 2.09 10.12 5.03
N ASP A 42 2.82 9.03 4.81
CA ASP A 42 3.01 8.00 5.84
C ASP A 42 4.26 7.15 5.56
N PHE A 43 4.52 6.13 6.38
CA PHE A 43 5.65 5.19 6.29
C PHE A 43 5.60 4.26 5.07
N THR A 44 5.72 4.83 3.87
CA THR A 44 5.48 4.17 2.57
C THR A 44 6.24 2.87 2.38
N VAL A 45 7.51 2.79 2.80
CA VAL A 45 8.31 1.56 2.67
C VAL A 45 7.72 0.42 3.48
N ILE A 46 7.25 0.71 4.70
CA ILE A 46 6.64 -0.28 5.60
C ILE A 46 5.30 -0.73 5.04
N ILE A 47 4.41 0.22 4.73
CA ILE A 47 3.06 -0.03 4.19
C ILE A 47 3.15 -0.89 2.93
N LEU A 48 3.99 -0.50 1.98
CA LEU A 48 4.09 -1.21 0.71
C LEU A 48 4.72 -2.60 0.86
N SER A 49 5.66 -2.77 1.80
CA SER A 49 6.21 -4.08 2.15
C SER A 49 5.13 -5.01 2.73
N TRP A 50 4.25 -4.51 3.60
CA TRP A 50 3.13 -5.28 4.12
C TRP A 50 2.18 -5.69 3.00
N TRP A 51 1.83 -4.76 2.12
CA TRP A 51 0.93 -5.06 0.99
C TRP A 51 1.52 -6.09 0.03
N LEU A 52 2.81 -5.99 -0.30
CA LEU A 52 3.46 -6.97 -1.18
C LEU A 52 3.56 -8.36 -0.54
N LYS A 53 3.76 -8.44 0.79
CA LYS A 53 3.72 -9.71 1.52
C LYS A 53 2.35 -10.36 1.44
N GLU A 54 1.28 -9.60 1.64
CA GLU A 54 -0.10 -10.10 1.50
C GLU A 54 -0.39 -10.54 0.06
N ALA A 55 -0.01 -9.73 -0.94
CA ALA A 55 -0.10 -10.08 -2.35
C ALA A 55 0.64 -11.39 -2.69
N CYS A 56 1.83 -11.59 -2.12
CA CYS A 56 2.59 -12.84 -2.26
C CYS A 56 1.91 -14.04 -1.61
N LYS A 57 1.29 -13.87 -0.43
CA LYS A 57 0.54 -14.94 0.24
C LYS A 57 -0.64 -15.42 -0.60
N ILE A 58 -1.38 -14.50 -1.22
CA ILE A 58 -2.48 -14.84 -2.12
C ILE A 58 -1.97 -15.74 -3.26
N LYS A 59 -0.88 -15.33 -3.93
CA LYS A 59 -0.32 -16.07 -5.07
C LYS A 59 0.21 -17.46 -4.69
N LYS A 60 0.77 -17.61 -3.49
CA LYS A 60 1.39 -18.87 -3.04
C LYS A 60 0.40 -19.83 -2.38
N ASN A 61 -0.51 -19.31 -1.56
CA ASN A 61 -1.37 -20.11 -0.68
C ASN A 61 -2.83 -20.17 -1.15
N ASN A 62 -3.14 -19.58 -2.32
CA ASN A 62 -4.47 -19.55 -2.91
C ASN A 62 -5.55 -19.02 -1.94
N ILE A 63 -5.21 -17.97 -1.19
CA ILE A 63 -6.10 -17.39 -0.19
C ILE A 63 -7.20 -16.60 -0.91
N ALA A 64 -8.46 -16.87 -0.56
CA ALA A 64 -9.62 -16.22 -1.18
C ALA A 64 -9.82 -14.76 -0.72
N LYS A 65 -9.26 -14.37 0.44
CA LYS A 65 -9.39 -13.03 1.02
C LYS A 65 -8.06 -12.55 1.60
N ALA A 66 -7.70 -11.30 1.36
CA ALA A 66 -6.55 -10.66 1.97
C ALA A 66 -6.90 -9.26 2.51
N HIS A 67 -6.18 -8.86 3.54
CA HIS A 67 -6.36 -7.60 4.25
C HIS A 67 -5.08 -6.77 4.12
N PHE A 68 -5.21 -5.55 3.64
CA PHE A 68 -4.09 -4.65 3.35
C PHE A 68 -4.23 -3.41 4.24
N SER A 69 -3.57 -3.44 5.39
CA SER A 69 -3.58 -2.36 6.36
C SER A 69 -2.73 -1.18 5.86
N PHE A 70 -3.17 0.04 6.11
CA PHE A 70 -2.23 1.15 6.26
C PHE A 70 -1.48 0.94 7.59
N MET A 71 -0.85 1.97 8.16
CA MET A 71 -0.22 1.88 9.48
C MET A 71 -1.26 1.54 10.59
N ASP A 72 -0.92 1.73 11.87
CA ASP A 72 -1.82 1.50 13.01
C ASP A 72 -3.05 2.44 13.06
N GLY A 73 -3.43 3.02 11.92
CA GLY A 73 -4.61 3.84 11.74
C GLY A 73 -5.85 3.04 11.32
N PRO A 74 -6.98 3.73 11.14
CA PRO A 74 -8.28 3.11 10.88
C PRO A 74 -8.46 2.64 9.43
N PHE A 75 -7.44 2.80 8.59
CA PHE A 75 -7.57 2.63 7.15
C PHE A 75 -7.00 1.30 6.69
N TYR A 76 -7.77 0.57 5.91
CA TYR A 76 -7.32 -0.62 5.22
C TYR A 76 -8.15 -0.85 3.97
N PHE A 77 -7.70 -1.78 3.12
CA PHE A 77 -8.55 -2.35 2.10
C PHE A 77 -8.55 -3.87 2.15
N GLU A 78 -9.69 -4.46 1.85
CA GLU A 78 -9.84 -5.90 1.73
C GLU A 78 -10.00 -6.29 0.27
N VAL A 79 -9.42 -7.42 -0.11
CA VAL A 79 -9.54 -7.97 -1.46
C VAL A 79 -10.04 -9.40 -1.37
N HIS A 80 -11.11 -9.71 -2.09
CA HIS A 80 -11.64 -11.05 -2.26
C HIS A 80 -11.40 -11.51 -3.70
N PHE A 81 -10.64 -12.59 -3.86
CA PHE A 81 -10.18 -13.11 -5.14
C PHE A 81 -11.22 -14.08 -5.70
N VAL A 82 -11.74 -13.77 -6.90
CA VAL A 82 -12.72 -14.57 -7.63
C VAL A 82 -12.18 -14.79 -9.05
N SER A 83 -11.42 -15.88 -9.22
CA SER A 83 -10.73 -16.20 -10.48
C SER A 83 -9.80 -15.06 -10.92
N GLU A 84 -10.03 -14.44 -12.07
CA GLU A 84 -9.20 -13.35 -12.62
C GLU A 84 -9.58 -11.96 -12.06
N THR A 85 -10.73 -11.86 -11.41
CA THR A 85 -11.26 -10.61 -10.86
C THR A 85 -11.23 -10.62 -9.34
N CYS A 86 -11.06 -9.43 -8.78
CA CYS A 86 -10.92 -9.17 -7.37
C CYS A 86 -12.03 -8.19 -6.96
N ASN A 87 -12.84 -8.54 -5.97
CA ASN A 87 -13.67 -7.55 -5.29
C ASN A 87 -12.79 -6.81 -4.27
N ILE A 88 -12.78 -5.49 -4.31
CA ILE A 88 -11.96 -4.64 -3.43
C ILE A 88 -12.86 -3.68 -2.66
N GLU A 89 -12.62 -3.58 -1.36
CA GLU A 89 -13.31 -2.67 -0.44
C GLU A 89 -12.30 -1.81 0.30
N PHE A 90 -12.43 -0.49 0.19
CA PHE A 90 -11.65 0.47 0.97
C PHE A 90 -12.46 0.88 2.20
N ILE A 91 -11.86 0.73 3.37
CA ILE A 91 -12.58 0.74 4.64
C ILE A 91 -11.91 1.69 5.62
N GLU A 92 -12.71 2.54 6.23
CA GLU A 92 -12.34 3.31 7.41
C GLU A 92 -13.05 2.73 8.64
N ASP A 93 -12.27 2.34 9.64
CA ASP A 93 -12.74 1.68 10.85
C ASP A 93 -12.35 2.51 12.07
N ARG A 94 -13.19 3.49 12.41
CA ARG A 94 -12.98 4.43 13.52
C ARG A 94 -14.06 4.29 14.57
N TYR A 95 -13.68 4.36 15.85
CA TYR A 95 -14.61 4.44 16.99
C TYR A 95 -15.71 3.36 16.96
N ASP A 96 -15.31 2.11 16.70
CA ASP A 96 -16.21 0.95 16.56
C ASP A 96 -17.24 1.07 15.41
N LYS A 97 -17.02 2.00 14.47
CA LYS A 97 -17.81 2.17 13.25
C LYS A 97 -16.94 1.85 12.04
N LYS A 98 -17.28 0.73 11.39
CA LYS A 98 -16.75 0.33 10.09
C LYS A 98 -17.55 0.99 8.97
N GLU A 99 -16.88 1.78 8.13
CA GLU A 99 -17.45 2.45 6.97
C GLU A 99 -16.73 2.02 5.68
N VAL A 100 -17.49 1.54 4.70
CA VAL A 100 -16.96 1.18 3.37
C VAL A 100 -17.00 2.43 2.49
N ILE A 101 -15.84 3.05 2.29
CA ILE A 101 -15.67 4.28 1.51
C ILE A 101 -15.85 4.01 0.01
N TYR A 102 -15.41 2.84 -0.45
CA TYR A 102 -15.60 2.38 -1.81
C TYR A 102 -15.64 0.85 -1.87
N SER A 103 -16.51 0.31 -2.73
CA SER A 103 -16.52 -1.11 -3.10
C SER A 103 -16.59 -1.23 -4.62
N GLY A 104 -15.80 -2.14 -5.19
CA GLY A 104 -15.77 -2.34 -6.63
C GLY A 104 -14.99 -3.58 -7.06
N LYS A 105 -14.79 -3.69 -8.37
CA LYS A 105 -14.04 -4.78 -8.98
C LYS A 105 -12.77 -4.27 -9.64
N ILE A 106 -11.71 -5.07 -9.57
CA ILE A 106 -10.43 -4.84 -10.24
C ILE A 106 -9.91 -6.17 -10.78
N GLU A 107 -9.22 -6.18 -11.92
CA GLU A 107 -8.48 -7.38 -12.33
C GLU A 107 -7.36 -7.65 -11.33
N CYS A 108 -7.23 -8.89 -10.87
CA CYS A 108 -6.23 -9.22 -9.86
C CYS A 108 -4.81 -8.98 -10.37
N LEU A 109 -4.57 -9.23 -11.67
CA LEU A 109 -3.30 -8.90 -12.33
C LEU A 109 -3.03 -7.39 -12.32
N HIS A 110 -4.05 -6.57 -12.53
CA HIS A 110 -3.91 -5.11 -12.49
C HIS A 110 -3.54 -4.62 -11.08
N LEU A 111 -4.19 -5.14 -10.03
CA LEU A 111 -3.83 -4.83 -8.63
C LEU A 111 -2.36 -5.15 -8.34
N PHE A 112 -1.89 -6.35 -8.69
CA PHE A 112 -0.51 -6.76 -8.46
C PHE A 112 0.48 -5.88 -9.24
N ASN A 113 0.13 -5.49 -10.47
CA ASN A 113 0.95 -4.58 -11.27
C ASN A 113 1.01 -3.18 -10.66
N LEU A 114 -0.09 -2.66 -10.08
CA LEU A 114 -0.09 -1.38 -9.38
C LEU A 114 0.85 -1.38 -8.18
N LEU A 115 0.79 -2.43 -7.34
CA LEU A 115 1.68 -2.58 -6.19
C LEU A 115 3.14 -2.67 -6.61
N LYS A 116 3.44 -3.55 -7.58
CA LYS A 116 4.81 -3.75 -8.09
C LYS A 116 5.38 -2.50 -8.76
N LYS A 117 4.59 -1.81 -9.58
CA LYS A 117 5.02 -0.57 -10.26
C LYS A 117 5.40 0.50 -9.23
N ASN A 118 4.54 0.71 -8.23
CA ASN A 118 4.77 1.70 -7.20
C ASN A 118 5.93 1.33 -6.28
N ALA A 119 6.16 0.04 -6.01
CA ALA A 119 7.33 -0.40 -5.25
C ALA A 119 8.64 -0.11 -5.98
N ASN A 120 8.69 -0.38 -7.29
CA ASN A 120 9.85 -0.03 -8.09
C ASN A 120 10.08 1.48 -8.18
N LEU A 121 9.01 2.27 -8.28
CA LEU A 121 9.09 3.73 -8.25
C LEU A 121 9.67 4.21 -6.92
N LEU A 122 9.15 3.70 -5.79
CA LEU A 122 9.66 4.02 -4.47
C LEU A 122 11.15 3.65 -4.37
N ILE A 123 11.52 2.40 -4.65
CA ILE A 123 12.90 1.89 -4.56
C ILE A 123 13.89 2.76 -5.35
N ARG A 124 13.53 3.21 -6.56
CA ARG A 124 14.40 4.05 -7.40
C ARG A 124 14.61 5.47 -6.88
N ASN A 125 13.71 5.94 -6.03
CA ASN A 125 13.73 7.31 -5.48
C ASN A 125 14.06 7.33 -3.98
N ILE A 126 14.40 6.18 -3.37
CA ILE A 126 14.88 6.14 -1.98
C ILE A 126 16.22 6.89 -1.90
N PRO A 127 16.38 7.84 -0.96
CA PRO A 127 17.66 8.50 -0.74
C PRO A 127 18.76 7.51 -0.37
N SER A 128 19.97 7.73 -0.91
CA SER A 128 21.12 6.82 -0.76
C SER A 128 21.45 6.49 0.70
N GLU A 129 21.29 7.47 1.60
CA GLU A 129 21.49 7.29 3.04
C GLU A 129 20.53 6.28 3.71
N ALA A 130 19.41 5.95 3.07
CA ALA A 130 18.39 5.05 3.58
C ALA A 130 18.36 3.68 2.87
N GLU A 131 19.21 3.45 1.86
CA GLU A 131 19.19 2.22 1.07
C GLU A 131 19.48 0.94 1.86
N ASN A 132 20.24 1.07 2.95
CA ASN A 132 20.67 -0.03 3.81
C ASN A 132 19.75 -0.24 5.03
N LEU A 133 18.66 0.52 5.15
CA LEU A 133 17.66 0.27 6.19
C LEU A 133 17.05 -1.12 6.00
N LYS A 134 16.82 -1.82 7.11
CA LYS A 134 16.27 -3.18 7.11
C LYS A 134 14.97 -3.27 6.29
N ASP A 135 14.06 -2.32 6.46
CA ASP A 135 12.77 -2.31 5.80
C ASP A 135 12.90 -2.06 4.28
N VAL A 136 13.90 -1.28 3.87
CA VAL A 136 14.22 -1.06 2.44
C VAL A 136 14.80 -2.32 1.81
N ILE A 137 15.72 -2.99 2.51
CA ILE A 137 16.27 -4.27 2.07
C ILE A 137 15.16 -5.32 1.97
N GLU A 138 14.21 -5.32 2.89
CA GLU A 138 13.06 -6.22 2.85
C GLU A 138 12.11 -5.91 1.68
N LEU A 139 11.78 -4.64 1.45
CA LEU A 139 10.97 -4.21 0.32
C LEU A 139 11.57 -4.70 -1.01
N LYS A 140 12.89 -4.57 -1.18
CA LYS A 140 13.64 -5.01 -2.38
C LYS A 140 13.60 -6.53 -2.62
N LYS A 141 13.20 -7.34 -1.63
CA LYS A 141 13.13 -8.81 -1.74
C LYS A 141 11.75 -9.35 -2.13
N ASN A 142 10.71 -8.54 -2.03
CA ASN A 142 9.33 -8.92 -2.38
C ASN A 142 9.09 -8.78 -3.89
#